data_AF-A0A485BXC2-F1
#
_entry.id   AF-A0A485BXC2-F1
#
_cell.length_a   1.000
_cell.length_b   1.000
_cell.length_c   1.000
_cell.angle_alpha   90.00
_cell.angle_beta   90.00
_cell.angle_gamma   90.00
#
_symmetry.space_group_name_H-M   'P 1'
#
loop_
_entity.id
_entity.type
_entity.pdbx_description
1 polymer ?
#
loop_
_entity_poly.entity_id
_entity_poly.type
_entity_poly.pdbx_seq_one_letter_code
_entity_poly.pdbx_strand_id
1 'polypeptide(L)'
;MTTGNTLDIVRAVEENRLDLGLVTLPAHGRNLAIAPLVEEEFVFIFACGQDALPLELTPEVLQALPLIAFEAGSGTRELIDGWFRASGRDISPVMQLGSIEAIKRMVRAGTGIQHCSTHGGGAS
;
A
#
# COMPACT_ATOMS: atom_id res chain seq x y z
N MET A 1 -5.17 20.54 10.03
CA MET A 1 -4.64 19.31 9.39
C MET A 1 -5.81 18.37 9.20
N THR A 2 -6.19 18.12 7.95
CA THR A 2 -7.32 17.26 7.57
C THR A 2 -6.77 16.01 6.92
N THR A 3 -7.32 14.85 7.26
CA THR A 3 -6.99 13.56 6.65
C THR A 3 -8.16 13.08 5.81
N GLY A 4 -7.88 12.56 4.62
CA GLY A 4 -8.87 12.05 3.68
C GLY A 4 -8.18 11.28 2.56
N ASN A 5 -8.95 10.70 1.64
CA ASN A 5 -8.38 10.08 0.45
C ASN A 5 -7.82 11.14 -0.51
N THR A 6 -7.07 10.71 -1.53
CA THR A 6 -6.48 11.61 -2.54
C THR A 6 -7.52 12.55 -3.17
N LEU A 7 -8.72 12.06 -3.48
CA LEU A 7 -9.77 12.86 -4.13
C LEU A 7 -10.27 13.99 -3.22
N ASP A 8 -10.50 13.71 -1.95
CA ASP A 8 -11.00 14.69 -0.98
C ASP A 8 -9.98 15.79 -0.72
N ILE A 9 -8.70 15.42 -0.62
CA ILE A 9 -7.59 16.37 -0.43
C ILE A 9 -7.41 17.23 -1.67
N VAL A 10 -7.40 16.65 -2.87
CA VAL A 10 -7.31 17.39 -4.15
C VAL A 10 -8.41 18.43 -4.26
N ARG A 11 -9.67 18.05 -4.00
CA ARG A 11 -10.80 18.98 -4.02
C ARG A 11 -10.66 20.10 -3.01
N ALA A 12 -10.23 19.77 -1.79
CA ALA A 12 -10.05 20.78 -0.75
C ALA A 12 -8.96 21.82 -1.11
N VAL A 13 -7.92 21.42 -1.83
CA VAL A 13 -6.91 22.37 -2.35
C VAL A 13 -7.49 23.20 -3.51
N GLU A 14 -8.18 22.58 -4.47
CA GLU A 14 -8.81 23.31 -5.59
C GLU A 14 -9.86 24.33 -5.12
N GLU A 15 -10.57 24.04 -4.03
CA GLU A 15 -11.57 24.91 -3.42
C GLU A 15 -10.97 25.93 -2.44
N ASN A 16 -9.63 26.05 -2.37
CA ASN A 16 -8.88 26.92 -1.45
C ASN A 16 -9.23 26.72 0.04
N ARG A 17 -9.70 25.52 0.42
CA ARG A 17 -9.88 25.14 1.84
C ARG A 17 -8.57 24.65 2.47
N LEU A 18 -7.61 24.23 1.65
CA LEU A 18 -6.25 23.85 2.03
C LEU A 18 -5.27 24.52 1.08
N ASP A 19 -4.13 24.99 1.60
CA ASP A 19 -3.07 25.57 0.77
C ASP A 19 -2.20 24.50 0.09
N LEU A 20 -2.07 23.33 0.72
CA LEU A 20 -1.25 22.22 0.26
C LEU A 20 -1.88 20.87 0.66
N GLY A 21 -1.70 19.85 -0.18
CA GLY A 21 -2.10 18.47 0.10
C GLY A 21 -0.96 17.50 -0.16
N LEU A 22 -0.72 16.59 0.79
CA LEU A 22 0.15 15.42 0.60
C LEU A 22 -0.73 14.21 0.27
N VAL A 23 -0.53 13.62 -0.90
CA VAL A 23 -1.37 12.53 -1.42
C VAL A 23 -0.53 11.46 -2.09
N THR A 24 -1.08 10.25 -2.20
CA THR A 24 -0.50 9.18 -3.00
C THR A 24 -0.88 9.38 -4.46
N LEU A 25 0.11 9.27 -5.36
CA LEU A 25 -0.09 9.34 -6.80
C LEU A 25 -0.68 8.02 -7.35
N PRO A 26 -1.39 8.06 -8.50
CA PRO A 26 -1.65 9.24 -9.33
C PRO A 26 -2.68 10.19 -8.72
N ALA A 27 -2.47 11.49 -8.93
CA ALA A 27 -3.42 12.54 -8.60
C ALA A 27 -3.58 13.47 -9.80
N HIS A 28 -4.79 14.00 -10.00
CA HIS A 28 -5.11 14.90 -11.09
C HIS A 28 -5.96 16.06 -10.58
N GLY A 29 -5.66 17.27 -11.03
CA GLY A 29 -6.43 18.47 -10.74
C GLY A 29 -6.21 19.50 -11.85
N ARG A 30 -7.25 20.23 -12.24
CA ARG A 30 -7.18 21.14 -13.40
C ARG A 30 -6.32 22.37 -13.13
N ASN A 31 -6.25 22.79 -11.87
CA ASN A 31 -5.56 23.99 -11.43
C ASN A 31 -4.53 23.69 -10.32
N LEU A 32 -3.98 22.48 -10.29
CA LEU A 32 -2.98 22.07 -9.30
C LEU A 32 -1.61 21.89 -9.93
N ALA A 33 -0.58 22.42 -9.29
CA ALA A 33 0.79 21.98 -9.51
C ALA A 33 1.02 20.70 -8.70
N ILE A 34 1.34 19.61 -9.39
CA ILE A 34 1.57 18.30 -8.76
C ILE A 34 3.05 17.95 -8.97
N ALA A 35 3.76 17.72 -7.88
CA ALA A 35 5.17 17.34 -7.89
C ALA A 35 5.39 16.08 -7.05
N PRO A 36 6.09 15.05 -7.55
CA PRO A 36 6.53 13.92 -6.75
C PRO A 36 7.41 14.41 -5.60
N LEU A 37 7.15 13.94 -4.38
CA LEU A 37 7.91 14.32 -3.18
C LEU A 37 8.79 13.17 -2.70
N VAL A 38 8.21 11.99 -2.54
CA VAL A 38 8.86 10.77 -2.07
C VAL A 38 8.35 9.61 -2.91
N GLU A 39 9.25 8.72 -3.30
CA GLU A 39 8.91 7.40 -3.82
C GLU A 39 8.92 6.41 -2.66
N GLU A 40 7.85 5.63 -2.53
CA GLU A 40 7.72 4.58 -1.53
C GLU A 40 7.73 3.22 -2.20
N GLU A 41 8.54 2.31 -1.68
CA GLU A 41 8.60 0.93 -2.16
C GLU A 41 7.62 0.06 -1.38
N PHE A 42 6.78 -0.67 -2.11
CA PHE A 42 6.01 -1.76 -1.53
C PHE A 42 6.88 -3.02 -1.46
N VAL A 43 7.29 -3.44 -0.26
CA VAL A 43 8.05 -4.72 -0.04
C VAL A 43 7.17 -5.74 0.65
N PHE A 44 7.22 -7.05 0.38
CA PHE A 44 6.45 -8.07 1.13
C PHE A 44 7.16 -8.47 2.45
N ILE A 45 6.41 -8.70 3.53
CA ILE A 45 6.87 -9.16 4.86
C ILE A 45 6.39 -10.60 5.04
N PHE A 46 7.29 -11.44 5.53
CA PHE A 46 7.04 -12.84 5.83
C PHE A 46 7.24 -13.11 7.32
N ALA A 47 6.62 -14.16 7.85
CA ALA A 47 6.89 -14.60 9.21
C ALA A 47 8.34 -15.12 9.32
N CYS A 48 8.99 -14.87 10.45
CA CYS A 48 10.33 -15.38 10.70
C CYS A 48 10.29 -16.92 10.77
N GLY A 49 11.15 -17.59 10.00
CA GLY A 49 11.19 -19.06 9.94
C GLY A 49 10.22 -19.70 8.95
N GLN A 50 9.60 -18.92 8.05
CA GLN A 50 9.00 -19.51 6.84
C GLN A 50 10.07 -20.25 6.02
N ASP A 51 9.66 -21.38 5.43
CA ASP A 51 10.47 -22.13 4.46
C ASP A 51 11.03 -21.20 3.38
N ALA A 52 12.12 -21.64 2.73
CA ALA A 52 12.89 -20.87 1.76
C ALA A 52 12.00 -19.97 0.89
N LEU A 53 12.15 -18.65 1.09
CA LEU A 53 11.38 -17.67 0.33
C LEU A 53 11.74 -17.80 -1.16
N PRO A 54 10.75 -17.65 -2.06
CA PRO A 54 11.02 -17.60 -3.49
C PRO A 54 12.03 -16.50 -3.81
N LEU A 55 12.96 -16.78 -4.72
CA LEU A 55 13.98 -15.81 -5.14
C LEU A 55 13.35 -14.59 -5.83
N GLU A 56 12.22 -14.79 -6.52
CA GLU A 56 11.44 -13.74 -7.17
C GLU A 56 9.97 -13.80 -6.72
N LEU A 57 9.46 -12.66 -6.28
CA LEU A 57 8.08 -12.50 -5.84
C LEU A 57 7.22 -11.96 -6.97
N THR A 58 6.86 -12.83 -7.91
CA THR A 58 5.92 -12.47 -8.98
C THR A 58 4.48 -12.55 -8.48
N PRO A 59 3.52 -11.85 -9.14
CA PRO A 59 2.09 -11.98 -8.82
C PRO A 59 1.60 -13.43 -8.80
N GLU A 60 2.12 -14.29 -9.70
CA GLU A 60 1.84 -15.73 -9.76
C GLU A 60 2.21 -16.43 -8.45
N VAL A 61 3.45 -16.21 -8.00
CA VAL A 61 4.01 -16.85 -6.81
C VAL A 61 3.23 -16.42 -5.59
N LEU A 62 2.95 -15.13 -5.47
CA LEU A 62 2.26 -14.55 -4.32
C LEU A 62 0.80 -14.98 -4.25
N GLN A 63 0.11 -15.14 -5.39
CA GLN A 63 -1.27 -15.63 -5.42
C GLN A 63 -1.40 -17.06 -4.85
N ALA A 64 -0.33 -17.85 -4.91
CA ALA A 64 -0.31 -19.20 -4.34
C ALA A 64 -0.07 -19.22 -2.81
N LEU A 65 0.20 -18.06 -2.20
CA LEU A 65 0.51 -17.93 -0.77
C LEU A 65 -0.69 -17.42 0.04
N PRO A 66 -0.78 -17.72 1.34
CA PRO A 66 -1.81 -17.16 2.21
C PRO A 66 -1.52 -15.68 2.50
N LEU A 67 -2.04 -14.80 1.65
CA LEU A 67 -1.81 -13.36 1.74
C LEU A 67 -2.69 -12.71 2.81
N ILE A 68 -2.11 -11.82 3.61
CA ILE A 68 -2.85 -10.83 4.39
C ILE A 68 -2.75 -9.49 3.65
N ALA A 69 -3.88 -8.82 3.48
CA ALA A 69 -3.93 -7.55 2.76
C ALA A 69 -4.66 -6.46 3.56
N PHE A 70 -4.52 -5.22 3.12
CA PHE A 70 -5.39 -4.14 3.60
C PHE A 70 -6.83 -4.37 3.15
N GLU A 71 -7.79 -3.77 3.86
CA GLU A 71 -9.19 -3.77 3.45
C GLU A 71 -9.36 -3.16 2.04
N ALA A 72 -10.28 -3.76 1.28
CA ALA A 72 -10.68 -3.27 -0.04
C ALA A 72 -11.12 -1.80 0.02
N GLY A 73 -10.77 -1.03 -1.01
CA GLY A 73 -11.09 0.39 -1.11
C GLY A 73 -10.13 1.33 -0.35
N SER A 74 -9.11 0.80 0.33
CA SER A 74 -7.97 1.64 0.74
C SER A 74 -7.07 1.92 -0.46
N GLY A 75 -6.50 3.14 -0.55
CA GLY A 75 -5.63 3.51 -1.68
C GLY A 75 -4.45 2.55 -1.85
N THR A 76 -3.85 2.11 -0.75
CA THR A 76 -2.82 1.06 -0.77
C THR A 76 -3.32 -0.25 -1.34
N ARG A 77 -4.54 -0.68 -0.98
CA ARG A 77 -5.11 -1.91 -1.52
C ARG A 77 -5.41 -1.80 -3.01
N GLU A 78 -5.89 -0.65 -3.48
CA GLU A 78 -6.13 -0.42 -4.90
C GLU A 78 -4.86 -0.48 -5.74
N LEU A 79 -3.74 0.04 -5.22
CA LEU A 79 -2.43 -0.06 -5.87
C LEU A 79 -1.95 -1.51 -5.95
N ILE A 80 -2.06 -2.27 -4.86
CA ILE A 80 -1.71 -3.69 -4.83
C ILE A 80 -2.59 -4.48 -5.81
N ASP A 81 -3.91 -4.25 -5.80
CA ASP A 81 -4.82 -4.92 -6.73
C ASP A 81 -4.49 -4.57 -8.18
N GLY A 82 -4.15 -3.31 -8.47
CA GLY A 82 -3.72 -2.86 -9.79
C GLY A 82 -2.47 -3.59 -10.28
N TRP A 83 -1.50 -3.83 -9.39
CA TRP A 83 -0.28 -4.57 -9.69
C TRP A 83 -0.56 -6.04 -10.04
N PHE A 84 -1.43 -6.72 -9.28
CA PHE A 84 -1.88 -8.08 -9.65
C PHE A 84 -2.67 -8.10 -10.97
N ARG A 85 -3.56 -7.12 -11.19
CA ARG A 85 -4.36 -7.05 -12.42
C ARG A 85 -3.51 -6.80 -13.66
N ALA A 86 -2.39 -6.09 -13.53
CA ALA A 86 -1.44 -5.90 -14.62
C ALA A 86 -0.85 -7.23 -15.15
N SER A 87 -0.82 -8.28 -14.33
CA SER A 87 -0.45 -9.64 -14.74
C SER A 87 -1.65 -10.55 -15.03
N GLY A 88 -2.86 -9.99 -15.15
CA GLY A 88 -4.10 -10.75 -15.37
C GLY A 88 -4.57 -11.56 -14.16
N ARG A 89 -4.19 -11.15 -12.94
CA ARG A 89 -4.54 -11.85 -11.70
C ARG A 89 -5.33 -10.95 -10.76
N ASP A 90 -6.12 -11.58 -9.90
CA ASP A 90 -6.71 -10.94 -8.74
C ASP A 90 -6.08 -11.48 -7.46
N ILE A 91 -5.95 -10.62 -6.46
CA ILE A 91 -5.51 -11.02 -5.13
C ILE A 91 -6.65 -11.76 -4.40
N SER A 92 -6.33 -12.85 -3.72
CA SER A 92 -7.27 -13.59 -2.87
C SER A 92 -6.72 -13.71 -1.44
N PRO A 93 -6.86 -12.65 -0.62
CA PRO A 93 -6.29 -12.66 0.72
C PRO A 93 -7.10 -13.56 1.66
N VAL A 94 -6.41 -14.31 2.51
CA VAL A 94 -7.02 -15.11 3.58
C VAL A 94 -7.52 -14.24 4.74
N MET A 95 -7.04 -13.01 4.83
CA MET A 95 -7.40 -12.03 5.85
C MET A 95 -7.25 -10.60 5.35
N GLN A 96 -8.15 -9.71 5.78
CA GLN A 96 -8.09 -8.29 5.49
C GLN A 96 -8.13 -7.47 6.78
N LEU A 97 -7.29 -6.44 6.88
CA LEU A 97 -7.15 -5.63 8.09
C LEU A 97 -6.97 -4.14 7.75
N GLY A 98 -7.59 -3.26 8.55
CA GLY A 98 -7.57 -1.81 8.30
C GLY A 98 -6.30 -1.07 8.76
N SER A 99 -5.29 -1.77 9.31
CA SER A 99 -4.07 -1.13 9.82
C SER A 99 -2.83 -1.97 9.61
N ILE A 100 -1.75 -1.32 9.18
CA ILE A 100 -0.42 -1.95 9.01
C ILE A 100 0.08 -2.59 10.32
N GLU A 101 -0.23 -2.00 11.46
CA GLU A 101 0.18 -2.55 12.76
C GLU A 101 -0.61 -3.81 13.12
N ALA A 102 -1.88 -3.91 12.71
CA ALA A 102 -2.65 -5.14 12.88
C ALA A 102 -2.08 -6.25 11.99
N ILE A 103 -1.78 -5.90 10.74
CA ILE A 103 -1.18 -6.82 9.79
C ILE A 103 0.17 -7.36 10.28
N LYS A 104 1.10 -6.49 10.68
CA LYS A 104 2.41 -6.90 11.22
C LYS A 104 2.27 -7.86 12.39
N ARG A 105 1.26 -7.69 13.26
CA ARG A 105 0.98 -8.60 14.37
C ARG A 105 0.53 -9.98 13.88
N MET A 106 -0.31 -10.05 12.85
CA MET A 106 -0.77 -11.32 12.29
C MET A 106 0.34 -12.07 11.54
N VAL A 107 1.15 -11.37 10.76
CA VAL A 107 2.34 -11.95 10.12
C VAL A 107 3.29 -12.51 11.18
N ARG A 108 3.55 -11.77 12.26
CA ARG A 108 4.37 -12.25 13.40
C ARG A 108 3.77 -13.45 14.12
N ALA A 109 2.45 -13.58 14.14
CA ALA A 109 1.75 -14.74 14.72
C ALA A 109 1.82 -15.99 13.82
N GLY A 110 2.54 -15.94 12.69
CA GLY A 110 2.67 -17.07 11.76
C GLY A 110 1.46 -17.23 10.83
N THR A 111 0.58 -16.23 10.78
CA THR A 111 -0.59 -16.22 9.91
C THR A 111 -0.32 -15.26 8.75
N GLY A 112 0.19 -15.78 7.62
CA GLY A 112 0.27 -15.10 6.33
C GLY A 112 1.36 -14.03 6.12
N ILE A 113 1.47 -13.56 4.86
CA ILE A 113 2.52 -12.66 4.31
C ILE A 113 1.91 -11.30 3.93
N GLN A 114 2.58 -10.17 4.16
CA GLN A 114 2.07 -8.82 3.76
C GLN A 114 3.13 -7.72 3.58
N HIS A 115 2.91 -6.69 2.75
CA HIS A 115 3.84 -5.58 2.48
C HIS A 115 4.24 -4.51 3.58
N CYS A 116 5.53 -4.17 3.80
CA CYS A 116 5.97 -3.00 4.61
C CYS A 116 6.85 -1.99 3.84
N SER A 117 6.36 -0.79 3.59
CA SER A 117 7.24 0.30 3.14
C SER A 117 8.26 0.67 4.24
N THR A 118 9.55 0.74 3.89
CA THR A 118 10.63 1.18 4.79
C THR A 118 10.81 2.69 4.69
N HIS A 119 10.17 3.43 5.59
CA HIS A 119 10.51 4.85 5.82
C HIS A 119 11.67 4.92 6.83
N GLY A 120 12.90 4.72 6.34
CA GLY A 120 14.14 4.86 7.10
C GLY A 120 14.60 6.32 7.09
N GLY A 121 14.12 7.11 8.05
CA GLY A 121 14.67 8.42 8.34
C GLY A 121 16.11 8.29 8.84
N GLY A 122 17.05 8.84 8.07
CA GLY A 122 18.37 9.18 8.58
C GLY A 122 18.27 10.41 9.46
N ALA A 123 18.74 10.30 10.70
CA ALA A 123 19.15 11.44 11.50
C ALA A 123 20.20 10.98 12.53
N SER A 124 21.44 11.37 12.23
CA SER A 124 22.63 11.56 13.09
C SER A 124 23.27 10.36 13.78
#